data_AF-A0A4Q5U7F9-F1
#
_entry.id   AF-A0A4Q5U7F9-F1
#
_cell.length_a   1.000
_cell.length_b   1.000
_cell.length_c   1.000
_cell.angle_alpha   90.00
_cell.angle_beta   90.00
_cell.angle_gamma   90.00
#
_symmetry.space_group_name_H-M   'P 1'
#
loop_
_entity.id
_entity.type
_entity.pdbx_description
1 polymer ?
#
loop_
_entity_poly.entity_id
_entity_poly.type
_entity_poly.pdbx_seq_one_letter_code
_entity_poly.pdbx_strand_id
1 'polypeptide(L)'
;WLLFTEAGMDGTYCATHLMNDSARSEYQVVFPDPREVIGSGGLLPLKGRTITTPWRVITIGSLSAILSSTLGTDVAAPAARYDWSFVKPGIASWSWIMSKDDSIVYSEQKRYVDFAADMNWKYCLVDANWDTMIGYEKMALLSDYAASRKVGLLLWYNSAGNWNTVKMTPKDKLLTHESRTAEFSRLNKMGVKGIKVDFFGGDGQSVMAYYIGILEDAAKAKLMVNFHGATLPRGWSRTYPHLVTTEAVKGFEMVTFNQRDADREANHSTMLPFTRNVFDPMDFTSMNLYKIGSPVIRKTSSAFELATSVIFLSGIQHVAESPAGMSHVPAEVVAFLRHLPVQWDEVKFIDGYPGKSVVLARRAGGTWYIAGMNGEPVAKTVNLDLSLFKGSKATLYTDGDTDLTFRVDQVTAAGSTTVTMKPEGGFVLVVEQGPIRPVK
;
A
#
# COMPACT_ATOMS: atom_id res chain seq x y z
N TRP A 1 6.97 -19.46 14.99
CA TRP A 1 7.25 -18.69 13.75
C TRP A 1 8.37 -17.73 14.02
N LEU A 2 9.18 -17.48 12.99
CA LEU A 2 10.32 -16.56 13.01
C LEU A 2 10.15 -15.60 11.83
N LEU A 3 10.22 -14.29 12.09
CA LEU A 3 10.25 -13.27 11.05
C LEU A 3 11.51 -12.42 11.22
N PHE A 4 12.35 -12.42 10.19
CA PHE A 4 13.59 -11.67 10.12
C PHE A 4 13.38 -10.40 9.32
N THR A 5 13.87 -9.27 9.81
CA THR A 5 13.94 -8.01 9.07
C THR A 5 15.09 -7.15 9.60
N GLU A 6 15.26 -5.97 9.02
CA GLU A 6 16.08 -4.90 9.57
C GLU A 6 15.25 -3.62 9.73
N ALA A 7 15.72 -2.71 10.58
CA ALA A 7 15.01 -1.47 10.88
C ALA A 7 15.98 -0.33 11.27
N GLY A 8 15.50 0.92 11.13
CA GLY A 8 16.25 2.09 11.59
C GLY A 8 17.40 2.48 10.66
N MET A 9 17.20 2.36 9.35
CA MET A 9 18.17 2.79 8.36
C MET A 9 18.08 4.30 8.12
N ASP A 10 19.20 4.99 8.19
CA ASP A 10 19.28 6.46 8.13
C ASP A 10 20.02 6.97 6.88
N GLY A 11 20.33 6.08 5.95
CA GLY A 11 21.09 6.39 4.74
C GLY A 11 22.61 6.35 4.91
N THR A 12 23.14 6.11 6.11
CA THR A 12 24.60 5.96 6.34
C THR A 12 25.09 4.52 6.14
N TYR A 13 24.15 3.57 6.03
CA TYR A 13 24.37 2.14 5.84
C TYR A 13 23.65 1.65 4.58
N CYS A 14 24.07 0.51 4.02
CA CYS A 14 23.37 -0.14 2.91
C CYS A 14 22.26 -1.07 3.44
N ALA A 15 21.26 -1.34 2.62
CA ALA A 15 20.32 -2.41 2.92
C ALA A 15 21.03 -3.77 2.89
N THR A 16 20.46 -4.77 3.54
CA THR A 16 20.98 -6.15 3.52
C THR A 16 19.91 -7.16 3.15
N HIS A 17 20.36 -8.33 2.70
CA HIS A 17 19.47 -9.46 2.45
C HIS A 17 20.04 -10.74 3.05
N LEU A 18 19.20 -11.78 3.12
CA LEU A 18 19.60 -13.09 3.59
C LEU A 18 19.98 -13.96 2.40
N MET A 19 21.18 -14.52 2.45
CA MET A 19 21.61 -15.59 1.57
C MET A 19 21.51 -16.91 2.33
N ASN A 20 20.93 -17.92 1.69
CA ASN A 20 20.94 -19.29 2.19
C ASN A 20 21.42 -20.21 1.06
N ASP A 21 22.46 -20.98 1.37
CA ASP A 21 22.85 -22.14 0.59
C ASP A 21 21.89 -23.26 0.98
N SER A 22 21.16 -23.83 0.02
CA SER A 22 20.12 -24.84 0.28
C SER A 22 20.67 -26.11 0.94
N ALA A 23 21.99 -26.32 0.90
CA ALA A 23 22.67 -27.41 1.61
C ALA A 23 22.93 -27.10 3.11
N ARG A 24 22.63 -25.88 3.58
CA ARG A 24 22.93 -25.41 4.94
C ARG A 24 21.67 -24.93 5.66
N SER A 25 21.62 -25.18 6.97
CA SER A 25 20.58 -24.66 7.87
C SER A 25 20.79 -23.21 8.30
N GLU A 26 21.84 -22.53 7.79
CA GLU A 26 22.26 -21.20 8.20
C GLU A 26 21.85 -20.15 7.17
N TYR A 27 21.40 -18.99 7.64
CA TYR A 27 21.19 -17.80 6.81
C TYR A 27 22.29 -16.79 7.11
N GLN A 28 22.91 -16.25 6.07
CA GLN A 28 23.94 -15.23 6.18
C GLN A 28 23.38 -13.86 5.76
N VAL A 29 23.63 -12.84 6.59
CA VAL A 29 23.41 -11.45 6.20
C VAL A 29 24.48 -11.05 5.19
N VAL A 30 24.05 -10.64 4.00
CA VAL A 30 24.94 -10.22 2.92
C VAL A 30 24.60 -8.81 2.45
N PHE A 31 25.63 -8.14 1.95
CA PHE A 31 25.56 -6.79 1.36
C PHE A 31 25.00 -6.84 -0.06
N PRO A 32 24.53 -5.69 -0.60
CA PRO A 32 23.91 -5.63 -1.92
C PRO A 32 24.91 -5.95 -3.05
N ASP A 33 24.37 -6.28 -4.22
CA ASP A 33 25.16 -6.52 -5.42
C ASP A 33 25.94 -5.25 -5.81
N PRO A 34 27.19 -5.34 -6.30
CA PRO A 34 27.98 -4.18 -6.70
C PRO A 34 27.33 -3.24 -7.72
N ARG A 35 26.32 -3.72 -8.48
CA ARG A 35 25.55 -2.92 -9.44
C ARG A 35 24.51 -2.02 -8.79
N GLU A 36 24.17 -2.25 -7.52
CA GLU A 36 23.08 -1.57 -6.82
C GLU A 36 23.52 -0.23 -6.20
N VAL A 37 24.16 0.62 -7.01
CA VAL A 37 24.70 1.92 -6.60
C VAL A 37 24.33 3.01 -7.59
N ILE A 38 24.36 4.26 -7.13
CA ILE A 38 24.10 5.43 -7.97
C ILE A 38 25.22 6.46 -7.85
N GLY A 39 25.36 7.32 -8.87
CA GLY A 39 26.35 8.40 -8.87
C GLY A 39 27.80 7.89 -8.80
N SER A 40 28.65 8.59 -8.05
CA SER A 40 30.07 8.23 -7.89
C SER A 40 30.32 7.09 -6.89
N GLY A 41 29.29 6.33 -6.50
CA GLY A 41 29.39 5.15 -5.65
C GLY A 41 28.77 5.32 -4.26
N GLY A 42 29.10 4.36 -3.37
CA GLY A 42 28.49 4.18 -2.05
C GLY A 42 27.80 2.83 -1.91
N LEU A 43 28.47 1.72 -2.30
CA LEU A 43 27.89 0.39 -2.13
C LEU A 43 27.77 0.04 -0.65
N LEU A 44 28.88 0.19 0.06
CA LEU A 44 29.04 -0.19 1.45
C LEU A 44 28.89 1.02 2.39
N PRO A 45 28.63 0.79 3.68
CA PRO A 45 28.50 1.85 4.68
C PRO A 45 29.69 2.81 4.70
N LEU A 46 29.43 4.08 4.98
CA LEU A 46 30.48 5.10 5.04
C LEU A 46 31.51 4.76 6.12
N LYS A 47 32.80 4.80 5.78
CA LYS A 47 33.91 4.58 6.72
C LYS A 47 34.12 5.81 7.61
N GLY A 48 33.38 5.88 8.72
CA GLY A 48 33.71 6.74 9.86
C GLY A 48 34.66 6.06 10.86
N ARG A 49 35.08 6.77 11.91
CA ARG A 49 35.80 6.18 13.06
C ARG A 49 34.91 5.22 13.88
N THR A 50 33.60 5.39 13.80
CA THR A 50 32.57 4.55 14.44
C THR A 50 31.48 4.27 13.42
N ILE A 51 31.02 3.03 13.34
CA ILE A 51 29.93 2.59 12.47
C ILE A 51 28.82 2.06 13.37
N THR A 52 27.62 2.61 13.21
CA THR A 52 26.40 2.06 13.81
C THR A 52 25.65 1.29 12.73
N THR A 53 25.34 0.02 12.98
CA THR A 53 24.53 -0.77 12.03
C THR A 53 23.05 -0.50 12.26
N PRO A 54 22.19 -0.67 11.24
CA PRO A 54 20.75 -0.80 11.45
C PRO A 54 20.47 -1.98 12.38
N TRP A 55 19.28 -1.98 12.98
CA TRP A 55 18.84 -3.10 13.81
C TRP A 55 18.65 -4.35 12.95
N ARG A 56 19.02 -5.50 13.51
CA ARG A 56 18.62 -6.82 13.01
C ARG A 56 17.51 -7.32 13.90
N VAL A 57 16.33 -7.48 13.33
CA VAL A 57 15.10 -7.76 14.08
C VAL A 57 14.69 -9.21 13.82
N ILE A 58 14.49 -9.95 14.91
CA ILE A 58 13.96 -11.31 14.88
C ILE A 58 12.69 -11.31 15.73
N THR A 59 11.53 -11.42 15.10
CA THR A 59 10.27 -11.60 15.82
C THR A 59 9.99 -13.09 15.97
N ILE A 60 9.75 -13.54 17.20
CA ILE A 60 9.57 -14.95 17.55
C ILE A 60 8.22 -15.13 18.25
N GLY A 61 7.37 -16.03 17.75
CA GLY A 61 6.11 -16.34 18.43
C GLY A 61 5.11 -17.11 17.59
N SER A 62 3.84 -17.04 18.01
CA SER A 62 2.69 -17.48 17.22
C SER A 62 2.46 -16.54 16.02
N LEU A 63 1.63 -16.93 15.05
CA LEU A 63 1.26 -16.04 13.93
C LEU A 63 0.59 -14.76 14.43
N SER A 64 -0.21 -14.86 15.49
CA SER A 64 -0.81 -13.69 16.15
C SER A 64 0.27 -12.73 16.65
N ALA A 65 1.30 -13.24 17.31
CA ALA A 65 2.42 -12.43 17.79
C ALA A 65 3.27 -11.84 16.65
N ILE A 66 3.46 -12.57 15.54
CA ILE A 66 4.13 -12.02 14.36
C ILE A 66 3.32 -10.87 13.76
N LEU A 67 2.04 -11.11 13.45
CA LEU A 67 1.19 -10.15 12.71
C LEU A 67 0.92 -8.87 13.51
N SER A 68 0.82 -8.97 14.83
CA SER A 68 0.61 -7.81 15.72
C SER A 68 1.89 -7.17 16.25
N SER A 69 3.07 -7.66 15.83
CA SER A 69 4.35 -7.13 16.29
C SER A 69 4.61 -5.74 15.74
N THR A 70 5.06 -4.83 16.60
CA THR A 70 5.52 -3.49 16.25
C THR A 70 7.05 -3.38 16.22
N LEU A 71 7.80 -4.48 16.40
CA LEU A 71 9.25 -4.43 16.56
C LEU A 71 9.99 -3.71 15.43
N GLY A 72 9.54 -3.86 14.17
CA GLY A 72 10.15 -3.17 13.02
C GLY A 72 10.01 -1.65 13.09
N THR A 73 8.98 -1.12 13.75
CA THR A 73 8.82 0.31 13.99
C THR A 73 9.39 0.72 15.34
N ASP A 74 9.25 -0.07 16.41
CA ASP A 74 9.68 0.24 17.79
C ASP A 74 11.17 0.57 17.93
N VAL A 75 12.02 -0.03 17.10
CA VAL A 75 13.46 0.22 17.10
C VAL A 75 13.92 1.23 16.04
N ALA A 76 13.02 1.65 15.14
CA ALA A 76 13.30 2.73 14.19
C ALA A 76 13.41 4.09 14.90
N ALA A 77 14.04 5.08 14.26
CA ALA A 77 14.15 6.41 14.84
C ALA A 77 12.75 7.04 15.04
N PRO A 78 12.54 7.84 16.10
CA PRO A 78 11.28 8.56 16.29
C PRO A 78 11.02 9.51 15.11
N ALA A 79 9.77 9.99 15.00
CA ALA A 79 9.41 10.95 13.96
C ALA A 79 10.36 12.15 13.97
N ALA A 80 10.94 12.45 12.82
CA ALA A 80 11.80 13.60 12.63
C ALA A 80 11.00 14.89 12.91
N ARG A 81 11.71 15.96 13.29
CA ARG A 81 11.10 17.21 13.75
C ARG A 81 10.66 18.08 12.57
N TYR A 82 9.50 17.76 12.00
CA TYR A 82 8.80 18.56 11.00
C TYR A 82 7.34 18.80 11.41
N ASP A 83 6.67 19.73 10.74
CA ASP A 83 5.21 19.89 10.84
C ASP A 83 4.52 18.81 10.00
N TRP A 84 3.94 17.80 10.66
CA TRP A 84 3.25 16.68 10.00
C TRP A 84 1.77 16.93 9.75
N SER A 85 1.24 18.14 9.99
CA SER A 85 -0.20 18.44 9.84
C SER A 85 -0.73 18.22 8.41
N PHE A 86 0.15 18.26 7.40
CA PHE A 86 -0.16 18.00 6.00
C PHE A 86 -0.33 16.51 5.67
N VAL A 87 0.16 15.60 6.53
CA VAL A 87 0.06 14.16 6.31
C VAL A 87 -1.38 13.73 6.53
N LYS A 88 -2.03 13.29 5.46
CA LYS A 88 -3.44 12.90 5.47
C LYS A 88 -3.58 11.55 4.76
N PRO A 89 -3.79 10.47 5.52
CA PRO A 89 -4.15 9.18 4.94
C PRO A 89 -5.44 9.25 4.13
N GLY A 90 -5.57 8.37 3.14
CA GLY A 90 -6.69 8.38 2.20
C GLY A 90 -6.74 7.20 1.26
N ILE A 91 -7.75 7.22 0.39
CA ILE A 91 -7.86 6.32 -0.76
C ILE A 91 -7.62 7.16 -2.02
N ALA A 92 -6.95 6.58 -3.01
CA ALA A 92 -6.62 7.21 -4.27
C ALA A 92 -7.21 6.43 -5.45
N SER A 93 -7.99 7.11 -6.29
CA SER A 93 -8.29 6.58 -7.63
C SER A 93 -7.03 6.63 -8.50
N TRP A 94 -6.83 5.64 -9.36
CA TRP A 94 -5.63 5.58 -10.20
C TRP A 94 -5.98 5.06 -11.59
N SER A 95 -5.76 5.88 -12.63
CA SER A 95 -6.19 5.51 -13.99
C SER A 95 -5.28 4.49 -14.65
N TRP A 96 -3.97 4.57 -14.39
CA TRP A 96 -2.97 3.83 -15.15
C TRP A 96 -3.15 2.31 -15.02
N ILE A 97 -3.48 1.83 -13.82
CA ILE A 97 -3.64 0.39 -13.56
C ILE A 97 -4.66 -0.27 -14.50
N MET A 98 -5.75 0.43 -14.83
CA MET A 98 -6.83 -0.06 -15.69
C MET A 98 -6.73 0.41 -17.14
N SER A 99 -6.34 1.67 -17.36
CA SER A 99 -6.40 2.33 -18.67
C SER A 99 -5.04 2.44 -19.37
N LYS A 100 -3.92 2.13 -18.68
CA LYS A 100 -2.54 2.10 -19.18
C LYS A 100 -2.03 3.43 -19.77
N ASP A 101 -0.85 3.38 -20.41
CA ASP A 101 -0.02 4.52 -20.78
C ASP A 101 -0.72 5.56 -21.67
N ASP A 102 -1.49 5.13 -22.67
CA ASP A 102 -2.17 6.01 -23.62
C ASP A 102 -3.29 6.85 -22.99
N SER A 103 -3.64 6.52 -21.74
CA SER A 103 -4.72 7.16 -20.99
C SER A 103 -4.24 8.28 -20.07
N ILE A 104 -2.95 8.64 -20.10
CA ILE A 104 -2.39 9.79 -19.37
C ILE A 104 -2.69 11.10 -20.12
N VAL A 105 -3.98 11.35 -20.32
CA VAL A 105 -4.53 12.53 -21.00
C VAL A 105 -5.50 13.25 -20.07
N TYR A 106 -5.57 14.58 -20.20
CA TYR A 106 -6.33 15.45 -19.28
C TYR A 106 -7.78 14.99 -19.04
N SER A 107 -8.49 14.59 -20.09
CA SER A 107 -9.89 14.15 -20.01
C SER A 107 -10.08 12.91 -19.15
N GLU A 108 -9.20 11.92 -19.27
CA GLU A 108 -9.27 10.70 -18.47
C GLU A 108 -8.89 10.98 -17.02
N GLN A 109 -7.85 11.79 -16.78
CA GLN A 109 -7.46 12.17 -15.43
C GLN A 109 -8.57 12.95 -14.73
N LYS A 110 -9.26 13.84 -15.45
CA LYS A 110 -10.46 14.52 -14.94
C LYS A 110 -11.57 13.53 -14.59
N ARG A 111 -11.79 12.48 -15.40
CA ARG A 111 -12.78 11.42 -15.12
C ARG A 111 -12.46 10.65 -13.84
N TYR A 112 -11.18 10.37 -13.57
CA TYR A 112 -10.75 9.73 -12.33
C TYR A 112 -10.83 10.66 -11.12
N VAL A 113 -10.58 11.97 -11.28
CA VAL A 113 -10.87 12.96 -10.25
C VAL A 113 -12.36 12.97 -9.89
N ASP A 114 -13.24 12.96 -10.89
CA ASP A 114 -14.69 12.88 -10.68
C ASP A 114 -15.08 11.58 -9.95
N PHE A 115 -14.47 10.45 -10.33
CA PHE A 115 -14.67 9.18 -9.66
C PHE A 115 -14.21 9.17 -8.19
N ALA A 116 -13.03 9.72 -7.89
CA ALA A 116 -12.58 9.87 -6.51
C ALA A 116 -13.56 10.73 -5.71
N ALA A 117 -14.00 11.86 -6.27
CA ALA A 117 -14.96 12.76 -5.62
C ALA A 117 -16.29 12.06 -5.36
N ASP A 118 -16.80 11.32 -6.35
CA ASP A 118 -18.03 10.56 -6.23
C ASP A 118 -17.88 9.48 -5.17
N MET A 119 -16.74 8.81 -5.05
CA MET A 119 -16.47 7.81 -4.01
C MET A 119 -16.09 8.37 -2.64
N ASN A 120 -16.05 9.71 -2.47
CA ASN A 120 -15.54 10.37 -1.27
C ASN A 120 -14.09 9.96 -0.92
N TRP A 121 -13.29 9.67 -1.95
CA TRP A 121 -11.87 9.39 -1.84
C TRP A 121 -11.07 10.69 -1.97
N LYS A 122 -10.00 10.79 -1.17
CA LYS A 122 -9.27 12.05 -1.01
C LYS A 122 -8.30 12.33 -2.15
N TYR A 123 -7.91 11.33 -2.92
CA TYR A 123 -6.79 11.46 -3.85
C TYR A 123 -7.09 10.90 -5.24
N CYS A 124 -6.38 11.43 -6.21
CA CYS A 124 -6.25 10.86 -7.55
C CYS A 124 -4.77 10.88 -7.93
N LEU A 125 -4.22 9.73 -8.34
CA LEU A 125 -2.86 9.61 -8.84
C LEU A 125 -2.86 9.78 -10.37
N VAL A 126 -2.06 10.72 -10.86
CA VAL A 126 -1.71 10.83 -12.29
C VAL A 126 -0.32 10.23 -12.49
N ASP A 127 -0.26 9.16 -13.29
CA ASP A 127 0.95 8.35 -13.43
C ASP A 127 1.91 8.89 -14.52
N ALA A 128 2.89 8.06 -14.90
CA ALA A 128 3.97 8.36 -15.82
C ALA A 128 3.59 9.15 -17.07
N ASN A 129 4.52 9.98 -17.54
CA ASN A 129 4.46 10.84 -18.73
C ASN A 129 3.51 12.04 -18.63
N TRP A 130 2.97 12.34 -17.46
CA TRP A 130 2.05 13.48 -17.30
C TRP A 130 2.67 14.83 -17.70
N ASP A 131 3.97 15.02 -17.52
CA ASP A 131 4.65 16.27 -17.84
C ASP A 131 4.80 16.51 -19.34
N THR A 132 4.81 15.45 -20.14
CA THR A 132 4.92 15.55 -21.61
C THR A 132 3.56 15.42 -22.30
N MET A 133 2.67 14.56 -21.78
CA MET A 133 1.34 14.34 -22.36
C MET A 133 0.30 15.39 -21.93
N ILE A 134 0.40 15.91 -20.70
CA ILE A 134 -0.53 16.92 -20.17
C ILE A 134 0.19 18.28 -20.05
N GLY A 135 1.40 18.28 -19.49
CA GLY A 135 2.19 19.49 -19.26
C GLY A 135 1.86 20.21 -17.96
N TYR A 136 2.82 20.94 -17.41
CA TYR A 136 2.70 21.62 -16.11
C TYR A 136 1.51 22.60 -16.03
N GLU A 137 1.26 23.38 -17.09
CA GLU A 137 0.17 24.36 -17.10
C GLU A 137 -1.20 23.68 -16.99
N LYS A 138 -1.47 22.68 -17.83
CA LYS A 138 -2.74 21.93 -17.75
C LYS A 138 -2.80 21.06 -16.49
N MET A 139 -1.66 20.59 -15.97
CA MET A 139 -1.64 19.88 -14.70
C MET A 139 -2.05 20.78 -13.53
N ALA A 140 -1.62 22.04 -13.53
CA ALA A 140 -2.07 23.03 -12.54
C ALA A 140 -3.60 23.23 -12.62
N LEU A 141 -4.15 23.38 -13.84
CA LEU A 141 -5.60 23.49 -14.04
C LEU A 141 -6.36 22.24 -13.54
N LEU A 142 -5.81 21.04 -13.76
CA LEU A 142 -6.39 19.80 -13.26
C LEU A 142 -6.34 19.75 -11.72
N SER A 143 -5.25 20.23 -11.12
CA SER A 143 -5.09 20.31 -9.67
C SER A 143 -6.12 21.24 -9.04
N ASP A 144 -6.35 22.40 -9.65
CA ASP A 144 -7.39 23.35 -9.23
C ASP A 144 -8.79 22.74 -9.37
N TYR A 145 -9.05 22.05 -10.48
CA TYR A 145 -10.31 21.32 -10.67
C TYR A 145 -10.50 20.25 -9.59
N ALA A 146 -9.48 19.42 -9.33
CA ALA A 146 -9.53 18.39 -8.29
C ALA A 146 -9.78 19.00 -6.91
N ALA A 147 -9.11 20.10 -6.57
CA ALA A 147 -9.34 20.82 -5.33
C ALA A 147 -10.80 21.31 -5.20
N SER A 148 -11.41 21.81 -6.28
CA SER A 148 -12.84 22.19 -6.28
C SER A 148 -13.79 21.01 -6.00
N ARG A 149 -13.33 19.79 -6.28
CA ARG A 149 -14.01 18.52 -6.01
C ARG A 149 -13.58 17.86 -4.69
N LYS A 150 -12.76 18.54 -3.88
CA LYS A 150 -12.17 18.05 -2.62
C LYS A 150 -11.25 16.84 -2.79
N VAL A 151 -10.61 16.72 -3.94
CA VAL A 151 -9.64 15.68 -4.29
C VAL A 151 -8.25 16.32 -4.43
N GLY A 152 -7.23 15.71 -3.82
CA GLY A 152 -5.84 16.09 -4.01
C GLY A 152 -5.17 15.26 -5.10
N LEU A 153 -4.36 15.90 -5.95
CA LEU A 153 -3.54 15.16 -6.90
C LEU A 153 -2.25 14.63 -6.26
N LEU A 154 -1.89 13.42 -6.66
CA LEU A 154 -0.58 12.80 -6.47
C LEU A 154 0.04 12.64 -7.86
N LEU A 155 1.33 12.92 -8.01
CA LEU A 155 2.01 12.86 -9.31
C LEU A 155 3.16 11.86 -9.30
N TRP A 156 3.25 11.07 -10.36
CA TRP A 156 4.33 10.12 -10.55
C TRP A 156 5.63 10.80 -11.03
N TYR A 157 6.76 10.26 -10.59
CA TYR A 157 8.10 10.66 -10.99
C TYR A 157 9.01 9.44 -11.15
N ASN A 158 9.86 9.51 -12.16
CA ASN A 158 10.96 8.56 -12.30
C ASN A 158 12.09 8.99 -11.35
N SER A 159 12.47 8.12 -10.41
CA SER A 159 13.64 8.39 -9.55
C SER A 159 14.93 8.44 -10.36
N ALA A 160 14.94 7.83 -11.54
CA ALA A 160 16.13 7.41 -12.22
C ALA A 160 16.94 8.54 -12.82
N GLY A 161 18.26 8.44 -12.61
CA GLY A 161 19.27 9.05 -13.45
C GLY A 161 19.74 8.07 -14.51
N ASN A 162 21.02 7.73 -14.47
CA ASN A 162 21.68 6.84 -15.43
C ASN A 162 21.69 5.34 -15.04
N TRP A 163 21.06 4.95 -13.92
CA TRP A 163 21.10 3.57 -13.41
C TRP A 163 20.02 2.64 -13.98
N ASN A 164 19.09 3.14 -14.81
CA ASN A 164 18.18 2.30 -15.56
C ASN A 164 17.84 2.89 -16.94
N THR A 165 17.26 2.04 -17.80
CA THR A 165 16.91 2.34 -19.19
C THR A 165 15.44 2.76 -19.37
N VAL A 166 14.69 2.95 -18.28
CA VAL A 166 13.28 3.34 -18.36
C VAL A 166 13.17 4.77 -18.88
N LYS A 167 12.27 4.96 -19.85
CA LYS A 167 12.09 6.22 -20.59
C LYS A 167 10.94 7.10 -20.08
N MET A 168 10.13 6.58 -19.16
CA MET A 168 8.98 7.29 -18.60
C MET A 168 9.41 8.57 -17.86
N THR A 169 8.67 9.66 -18.07
CA THR A 169 8.93 11.01 -17.54
C THR A 169 7.88 11.41 -16.48
N PRO A 170 8.11 12.42 -15.61
CA PRO A 170 9.32 13.25 -15.48
C PRO A 170 10.52 12.45 -14.98
N LYS A 171 11.64 12.56 -15.68
CA LYS A 171 12.93 11.94 -15.32
C LYS A 171 13.94 13.02 -14.94
N ASP A 172 14.94 12.65 -14.14
CA ASP A 172 16.04 13.51 -13.68
C ASP A 172 15.65 14.70 -12.79
N LYS A 173 14.37 14.83 -12.40
CA LYS A 173 13.90 15.94 -11.54
C LYS A 173 14.29 15.77 -10.08
N LEU A 174 14.54 14.55 -9.63
CA LEU A 174 14.70 14.25 -8.20
C LEU A 174 16.14 13.93 -7.78
N LEU A 175 17.11 13.98 -8.69
CA LEU A 175 18.47 13.49 -8.46
C LEU A 175 19.24 14.24 -7.38
N THR A 176 19.24 15.57 -7.43
CA THR A 176 20.02 16.41 -6.50
C THR A 176 19.08 17.16 -5.55
N HIS A 177 19.65 17.65 -4.45
CA HIS A 177 18.89 18.48 -3.51
C HIS A 177 18.30 19.72 -4.18
N GLU A 178 19.08 20.37 -5.06
CA GLU A 178 18.68 21.56 -5.79
C GLU A 178 17.54 21.25 -6.78
N SER A 179 17.64 20.14 -7.52
CA SER A 179 16.60 19.74 -8.47
C SER A 179 15.30 19.37 -7.75
N ARG A 180 15.38 18.61 -6.64
CA ARG A 180 14.22 18.28 -5.79
C ARG A 180 13.57 19.52 -5.23
N THR A 181 14.34 20.43 -4.65
CA THR A 181 13.79 21.65 -4.03
C THR A 181 13.08 22.53 -5.06
N ALA A 182 13.66 22.70 -6.25
CA ALA A 182 13.04 23.45 -7.34
C ALA A 182 11.73 22.80 -7.81
N GLU A 183 11.73 21.49 -8.00
CA GLU A 183 10.55 20.75 -8.47
C GLU A 183 9.45 20.70 -7.41
N PHE A 184 9.78 20.39 -6.16
CA PHE A 184 8.82 20.36 -5.07
C PHE A 184 8.22 21.74 -4.78
N SER A 185 9.00 22.82 -4.95
CA SER A 185 8.46 24.18 -4.89
C SER A 185 7.41 24.43 -5.98
N ARG A 186 7.65 23.95 -7.20
CA ARG A 186 6.67 24.02 -8.30
C ARG A 186 5.40 23.23 -7.96
N LEU A 187 5.55 21.99 -7.48
CA LEU A 187 4.42 21.14 -7.11
C LEU A 187 3.56 21.73 -5.99
N ASN A 188 4.20 22.32 -4.97
CA ASN A 188 3.49 22.98 -3.88
C ASN A 188 2.69 24.18 -4.40
N LYS A 189 3.26 25.01 -5.29
CA LYS A 189 2.54 26.11 -5.96
C LYS A 189 1.35 25.62 -6.80
N MET A 190 1.45 24.44 -7.40
CA MET A 190 0.35 23.78 -8.11
C MET A 190 -0.69 23.12 -7.18
N GLY A 191 -0.48 23.14 -5.86
CA GLY A 191 -1.40 22.53 -4.90
C GLY A 191 -1.36 21.00 -4.82
N VAL A 192 -0.39 20.35 -5.46
CA VAL A 192 -0.18 18.88 -5.44
C VAL A 192 0.09 18.41 -4.01
N LYS A 193 -0.43 17.24 -3.64
CA LYS A 193 -0.40 16.72 -2.26
C LYS A 193 0.69 15.70 -2.00
N GLY A 194 1.26 15.12 -3.05
CA GLY A 194 2.32 14.13 -2.89
C GLY A 194 2.85 13.62 -4.22
N ILE A 195 3.87 12.78 -4.11
CA ILE A 195 4.58 12.17 -5.23
C ILE A 195 4.64 10.65 -5.08
N LYS A 196 4.53 9.95 -6.20
CA LYS A 196 4.90 8.54 -6.33
C LYS A 196 6.22 8.48 -7.08
N VAL A 197 7.28 7.95 -6.48
CA VAL A 197 8.63 7.96 -7.06
C VAL A 197 9.07 6.53 -7.33
N ASP A 198 9.58 6.26 -8.53
CA ASP A 198 9.70 4.89 -9.06
C ASP A 198 11.12 4.55 -9.57
N PHE A 199 11.40 3.26 -9.74
CA PHE A 199 12.59 2.71 -10.40
C PHE A 199 13.93 3.05 -9.75
N PHE A 200 14.06 2.79 -8.45
CA PHE A 200 15.31 3.01 -7.71
C PHE A 200 16.42 2.03 -8.10
N GLY A 201 17.66 2.42 -7.80
CA GLY A 201 18.88 1.72 -8.23
C GLY A 201 19.35 0.57 -7.35
N GLY A 202 18.52 0.06 -6.42
CA GLY A 202 18.86 -1.07 -5.53
C GLY A 202 19.18 -0.69 -4.08
N ASP A 203 19.96 -1.53 -3.40
CA ASP A 203 20.14 -1.53 -1.95
C ASP A 203 21.47 -0.94 -1.42
N GLY A 204 22.35 -0.42 -2.28
CA GLY A 204 23.60 0.24 -1.88
C GLY A 204 23.38 1.46 -0.98
N GLN A 205 24.35 1.78 -0.13
CA GLN A 205 24.29 2.92 0.80
C GLN A 205 23.98 4.26 0.09
N SER A 206 24.49 4.48 -1.12
CA SER A 206 24.18 5.67 -1.92
C SER A 206 22.69 5.78 -2.27
N VAL A 207 22.02 4.64 -2.50
CA VAL A 207 20.60 4.60 -2.80
C VAL A 207 19.79 4.81 -1.53
N MET A 208 20.23 4.24 -0.40
CA MET A 208 19.59 4.50 0.90
C MET A 208 19.66 5.98 1.26
N ALA A 209 20.82 6.62 1.10
CA ALA A 209 20.98 8.06 1.27
C ALA A 209 20.07 8.87 0.32
N TYR A 210 19.86 8.38 -0.89
CA TYR A 210 18.97 9.01 -1.87
C TYR A 210 17.50 8.98 -1.46
N TYR A 211 17.00 7.84 -0.96
CA TYR A 211 15.66 7.76 -0.37
C TYR A 211 15.48 8.77 0.76
N ILE A 212 16.44 8.82 1.70
CA ILE A 212 16.40 9.75 2.83
C ILE A 212 16.41 11.21 2.34
N GLY A 213 17.25 11.54 1.36
CA GLY A 213 17.29 12.88 0.77
C GLY A 213 15.97 13.30 0.11
N ILE A 214 15.26 12.37 -0.55
CA ILE A 214 13.90 12.63 -1.07
C ILE A 214 12.92 12.91 0.08
N LEU A 215 12.93 12.07 1.12
CA LEU A 215 12.03 12.22 2.27
C LEU A 215 12.24 13.53 3.02
N GLU A 216 13.49 13.93 3.25
CA GLU A 216 13.81 15.19 3.93
C GLU A 216 13.36 16.41 3.13
N ASP A 217 13.60 16.42 1.82
CA ASP A 217 13.23 17.54 0.96
C ASP A 217 11.71 17.60 0.72
N ALA A 218 11.04 16.46 0.59
CA ALA A 218 9.59 16.38 0.46
C ALA A 218 8.87 16.83 1.74
N ALA A 219 9.40 16.48 2.92
CA ALA A 219 8.87 16.94 4.21
C ALA A 219 8.89 18.48 4.32
N LYS A 220 10.01 19.12 3.94
CA LYS A 220 10.12 20.59 3.90
C LYS A 220 9.11 21.23 2.94
N ALA A 221 8.83 20.55 1.82
CA ALA A 221 7.85 20.98 0.84
C ALA A 221 6.40 20.59 1.16
N LYS A 222 6.15 19.88 2.27
CA LYS A 222 4.83 19.37 2.68
C LYS A 222 4.18 18.46 1.64
N LEU A 223 4.97 17.60 1.00
CA LEU A 223 4.49 16.58 0.06
C LEU A 223 4.52 15.21 0.72
N MET A 224 3.46 14.41 0.56
CA MET A 224 3.49 12.99 0.90
C MET A 224 4.26 12.18 -0.15
N VAL A 225 4.84 11.06 0.25
CA VAL A 225 5.72 10.24 -0.60
C VAL A 225 5.22 8.80 -0.62
N ASN A 226 5.20 8.25 -1.83
CA ASN A 226 5.03 6.83 -2.12
C ASN A 226 6.25 6.36 -2.93
N PHE A 227 6.89 5.26 -2.54
CA PHE A 227 8.01 4.68 -3.30
C PHE A 227 7.59 3.40 -4.03
N HIS A 228 7.80 3.36 -5.35
CA HIS A 228 7.64 2.19 -6.23
C HIS A 228 8.99 1.79 -6.84
N GLY A 229 9.08 0.58 -7.39
CA GLY A 229 10.34 0.03 -7.91
C GLY A 229 11.44 0.13 -6.85
N ALA A 230 11.06 -0.18 -5.61
CA ALA A 230 11.73 0.27 -4.41
C ALA A 230 12.10 -0.86 -3.45
N THR A 231 13.02 -0.54 -2.54
CA THR A 231 13.41 -1.42 -1.44
C THR A 231 12.39 -1.45 -0.31
N LEU A 232 12.56 -2.38 0.65
CA LEU A 232 11.75 -2.43 1.87
C LEU A 232 11.99 -1.17 2.75
N PRO A 233 10.96 -0.49 3.27
CA PRO A 233 11.15 0.79 3.95
C PRO A 233 11.69 0.68 5.39
N ARG A 234 11.64 -0.49 6.05
CA ARG A 234 12.40 -0.78 7.29
C ARG A 234 12.14 0.23 8.42
N GLY A 235 10.89 0.59 8.63
CA GLY A 235 10.46 1.52 9.67
C GLY A 235 10.59 3.01 9.31
N TRP A 236 10.96 3.36 8.07
CA TRP A 236 11.03 4.76 7.63
C TRP A 236 9.73 5.52 7.83
N SER A 237 8.57 4.86 7.74
CA SER A 237 7.27 5.49 7.99
C SER A 237 7.11 6.02 9.42
N ARG A 238 7.81 5.46 10.42
CA ARG A 238 7.86 6.02 11.79
C ARG A 238 8.69 7.30 11.85
N THR A 239 9.86 7.29 11.22
CA THR A 239 10.78 8.43 11.21
C THR A 239 10.28 9.56 10.31
N TYR A 240 9.62 9.21 9.20
CA TYR A 240 9.06 10.11 8.20
C TYR A 240 7.58 9.75 7.95
N PRO A 241 6.63 10.23 8.78
CA PRO A 241 5.20 9.91 8.66
C PRO A 241 4.56 10.24 7.31
N HIS A 242 5.18 11.12 6.53
CA HIS A 242 4.74 11.46 5.18
C HIS A 242 5.14 10.42 4.11
N LEU A 243 6.00 9.43 4.44
CA LEU A 243 6.14 8.21 3.65
C LEU A 243 4.91 7.34 3.90
N VAL A 244 3.86 7.62 3.14
CA VAL A 244 2.53 7.05 3.38
C VAL A 244 2.44 5.60 2.94
N THR A 245 3.26 5.19 1.96
CA THR A 245 3.31 3.80 1.51
C THR A 245 4.55 3.52 0.66
N THR A 246 4.81 2.24 0.39
CA THR A 246 5.89 1.76 -0.47
C THR A 246 5.43 0.48 -1.14
N GLU A 247 5.78 0.25 -2.39
CA GLU A 247 5.50 -0.99 -3.11
C GLU A 247 6.29 -2.16 -2.51
N ALA A 248 7.53 -2.39 -2.98
CA ALA A 248 8.41 -3.48 -2.55
C ALA A 248 7.66 -4.83 -2.45
N VAL A 249 6.77 -5.09 -3.40
CA VAL A 249 5.88 -6.23 -3.48
C VAL A 249 5.53 -6.48 -4.94
N LYS A 250 5.14 -7.70 -5.30
CA LYS A 250 4.41 -7.91 -6.54
C LYS A 250 2.96 -7.46 -6.34
N GLY A 251 2.69 -6.20 -6.64
CA GLY A 251 1.36 -5.62 -6.49
C GLY A 251 0.36 -6.13 -7.53
N PHE A 252 -0.87 -5.60 -7.48
CA PHE A 252 -1.94 -5.93 -8.42
C PHE A 252 -1.57 -5.60 -9.87
N GLU A 253 -0.62 -4.70 -10.13
CA GLU A 253 -0.11 -4.45 -11.48
C GLU A 253 0.42 -5.73 -12.16
N MET A 254 1.08 -6.62 -11.42
CA MET A 254 1.59 -7.89 -11.94
C MET A 254 0.44 -8.81 -12.39
N VAL A 255 -0.69 -8.78 -11.67
CA VAL A 255 -1.93 -9.47 -12.04
C VAL A 255 -2.47 -8.91 -13.36
N THR A 256 -2.35 -7.60 -13.60
CA THR A 256 -2.78 -7.02 -14.88
C THR A 256 -1.86 -7.34 -16.06
N PHE A 257 -0.58 -7.65 -15.80
CA PHE A 257 0.43 -7.88 -16.84
C PHE A 257 0.39 -9.28 -17.42
N ASN A 258 0.20 -10.31 -16.59
CA ASN A 258 0.25 -11.69 -17.08
C ASN A 258 -0.55 -12.68 -16.22
N GLN A 259 -1.06 -13.72 -16.89
CA GLN A 259 -1.89 -14.75 -16.26
C GLN A 259 -1.17 -15.52 -15.15
N ARG A 260 0.15 -15.73 -15.26
CA ARG A 260 0.92 -16.51 -14.29
C ARG A 260 0.94 -15.85 -12.92
N ASP A 261 1.01 -14.52 -12.85
CA ASP A 261 0.93 -13.80 -11.58
C ASP A 261 -0.53 -13.72 -11.09
N ALA A 262 -1.52 -13.60 -11.98
CA ALA A 262 -2.94 -13.72 -11.61
C ALA A 262 -3.32 -15.09 -11.02
N ASP A 263 -2.77 -16.18 -11.57
CA ASP A 263 -2.97 -17.55 -11.06
C ASP A 263 -2.35 -17.79 -9.67
N ARG A 264 -1.51 -16.86 -9.19
CA ARG A 264 -0.83 -16.96 -7.89
C ARG A 264 -1.24 -15.88 -6.92
N GLU A 265 -2.14 -14.99 -7.33
CA GLU A 265 -2.53 -13.83 -6.55
C GLU A 265 -3.05 -14.22 -5.17
N ALA A 266 -3.99 -15.17 -5.09
CA ALA A 266 -4.61 -15.55 -3.83
C ALA A 266 -3.58 -16.08 -2.80
N ASN A 267 -2.67 -16.96 -3.25
CA ASN A 267 -1.56 -17.45 -2.43
C ASN A 267 -0.58 -16.33 -2.03
N HIS A 268 -0.20 -15.47 -2.98
CA HIS A 268 0.70 -14.35 -2.72
C HIS A 268 0.11 -13.40 -1.69
N SER A 269 -1.12 -12.94 -1.91
CA SER A 269 -1.85 -12.00 -1.06
C SER A 269 -2.07 -12.52 0.37
N THR A 270 -2.28 -13.83 0.55
CA THR A 270 -2.40 -14.44 1.88
C THR A 270 -1.05 -14.69 2.59
N MET A 271 0.09 -14.45 1.92
CA MET A 271 1.43 -14.46 2.54
C MET A 271 1.81 -13.08 3.09
N LEU A 272 1.36 -11.99 2.45
CA LEU A 272 1.82 -10.62 2.71
C LEU A 272 1.58 -10.12 4.15
N PRO A 273 0.44 -10.41 4.81
CA PRO A 273 0.19 -9.97 6.19
C PRO A 273 1.10 -10.62 7.24
N PHE A 274 1.83 -11.68 6.86
CA PHE A 274 2.77 -12.38 7.73
C PHE A 274 4.24 -12.09 7.37
N THR A 275 4.46 -11.33 6.29
CA THR A 275 5.79 -11.04 5.74
C THR A 275 5.91 -9.55 5.42
N ARG A 276 5.67 -9.15 4.17
CA ARG A 276 5.94 -7.80 3.65
C ARG A 276 5.18 -6.69 4.37
N ASN A 277 3.94 -6.92 4.78
CA ASN A 277 3.06 -5.88 5.35
C ASN A 277 2.92 -5.94 6.88
N VAL A 278 3.81 -6.67 7.55
CA VAL A 278 3.80 -6.79 9.03
C VAL A 278 4.18 -5.47 9.69
N PHE A 279 5.30 -4.88 9.31
CA PHE A 279 5.84 -3.69 9.99
C PHE A 279 5.60 -2.38 9.25
N ASP A 280 5.48 -2.46 7.92
CA ASP A 280 5.53 -1.29 7.05
C ASP A 280 4.33 -1.25 6.10
N PRO A 281 3.87 -0.03 5.74
CA PRO A 281 2.81 0.12 4.76
C PRO A 281 3.21 -0.47 3.40
N MET A 282 2.21 -0.96 2.67
CA MET A 282 2.39 -1.67 1.42
C MET A 282 1.41 -1.16 0.38
N ASP A 283 1.93 -0.60 -0.71
CA ASP A 283 1.14 -0.15 -1.83
C ASP A 283 0.89 -1.31 -2.79
N PHE A 284 0.01 -2.22 -2.38
CA PHE A 284 -0.38 -3.34 -3.24
C PHE A 284 -1.17 -2.91 -4.47
N THR A 285 -1.74 -1.70 -4.43
CA THR A 285 -2.79 -1.24 -5.35
C THR A 285 -4.04 -2.10 -5.25
N SER A 286 -4.67 -2.08 -4.09
CA SER A 286 -5.77 -2.98 -3.78
C SER A 286 -7.01 -2.77 -4.62
N MET A 287 -7.66 -3.90 -4.83
CA MET A 287 -9.05 -4.07 -5.18
C MET A 287 -9.45 -3.60 -6.57
N ASN A 288 -9.53 -4.59 -7.45
CA ASN A 288 -10.41 -4.60 -8.61
C ASN A 288 -11.69 -5.35 -8.21
N LEU A 289 -12.89 -4.84 -8.43
CA LEU A 289 -14.15 -5.52 -8.05
C LEU A 289 -14.93 -6.08 -9.22
N TYR A 290 -14.46 -5.87 -10.44
CA TYR A 290 -15.12 -6.36 -11.62
C TYR A 290 -14.15 -7.10 -12.55
N LYS A 291 -13.64 -6.44 -13.59
CA LYS A 291 -12.79 -7.06 -14.60
C LYS A 291 -11.55 -6.23 -14.82
N ILE A 292 -10.46 -6.92 -15.13
CA ILE A 292 -9.23 -6.31 -15.62
C ILE A 292 -9.46 -5.91 -17.09
N GLY A 293 -8.94 -4.76 -17.50
CA GLY A 293 -9.03 -4.25 -18.88
C GLY A 293 -8.09 -4.94 -19.89
N SER A 294 -7.61 -6.15 -19.58
CA SER A 294 -6.65 -6.90 -20.39
C SER A 294 -7.15 -8.34 -20.63
N PRO A 295 -6.51 -9.13 -21.51
CA PRO A 295 -6.85 -10.54 -21.70
C PRO A 295 -6.60 -11.43 -20.47
N VAL A 296 -5.98 -10.90 -19.40
CA VAL A 296 -5.73 -11.65 -18.18
C VAL A 296 -7.05 -11.86 -17.42
N ILE A 297 -7.28 -13.10 -17.02
CA ILE A 297 -8.43 -13.49 -16.23
C ILE A 297 -8.03 -13.49 -14.76
N ARG A 298 -8.58 -12.54 -13.99
CA ARG A 298 -8.45 -12.52 -12.53
C ARG A 298 -9.01 -13.81 -11.93
N LYS A 299 -8.32 -14.37 -10.94
CA LYS A 299 -8.71 -15.60 -10.24
C LYS A 299 -9.39 -15.36 -8.90
N THR A 300 -8.99 -14.30 -8.21
CA THR A 300 -9.62 -13.89 -6.96
C THR A 300 -11.05 -13.40 -7.18
N SER A 301 -11.93 -13.70 -6.24
CA SER A 301 -13.29 -13.18 -6.25
C SER A 301 -13.35 -11.70 -5.86
N SER A 302 -14.46 -11.03 -6.15
CA SER A 302 -14.66 -9.64 -5.74
C SER A 302 -14.73 -9.49 -4.22
N ALA A 303 -15.16 -10.52 -3.48
CA ALA A 303 -15.10 -10.49 -2.01
C ALA A 303 -13.69 -10.71 -1.46
N PHE A 304 -12.84 -11.50 -2.14
CA PHE A 304 -11.41 -11.55 -1.87
C PHE A 304 -10.78 -10.16 -2.05
N GLU A 305 -11.04 -9.54 -3.19
CA GLU A 305 -10.52 -8.22 -3.52
C GLU A 305 -11.01 -7.16 -2.51
N LEU A 306 -12.28 -7.22 -2.11
CA LEU A 306 -12.82 -6.36 -1.05
C LEU A 306 -12.08 -6.56 0.29
N ALA A 307 -11.73 -7.79 0.65
CA ALA A 307 -10.99 -8.08 1.87
C ALA A 307 -9.58 -7.46 1.86
N THR A 308 -8.93 -7.32 0.69
CA THR A 308 -7.63 -6.63 0.58
C THR A 308 -7.70 -5.18 1.07
N SER A 309 -8.86 -4.53 0.94
CA SER A 309 -9.08 -3.14 1.40
C SER A 309 -8.97 -2.96 2.91
N VAL A 310 -9.18 -4.04 3.68
CA VAL A 310 -9.08 -4.06 5.14
C VAL A 310 -7.78 -4.72 5.61
N ILE A 311 -7.36 -5.79 4.92
CA ILE A 311 -6.21 -6.60 5.34
C ILE A 311 -4.89 -5.89 5.11
N PHE A 312 -4.72 -5.24 3.95
CA PHE A 312 -3.47 -4.55 3.63
C PHE A 312 -3.42 -3.15 4.26
N LEU A 313 -2.38 -2.90 5.07
CA LEU A 313 -2.12 -1.58 5.62
C LEU A 313 -1.38 -0.72 4.58
N SER A 314 -1.99 0.40 4.21
CA SER A 314 -1.36 1.47 3.43
C SER A 314 -1.84 2.82 3.97
N GLY A 315 -0.95 3.83 4.02
CA GLY A 315 -1.35 5.20 4.40
C GLY A 315 -2.13 5.91 3.30
N ILE A 316 -1.77 5.66 2.04
CA ILE A 316 -2.65 5.97 0.89
C ILE A 316 -2.90 4.67 0.14
N GLN A 317 -4.16 4.27 0.06
CA GLN A 317 -4.54 3.07 -0.67
C GLN A 317 -4.91 3.44 -2.11
N HIS A 318 -4.02 3.13 -3.06
CA HIS A 318 -4.35 3.21 -4.47
C HIS A 318 -5.26 2.04 -4.83
N VAL A 319 -6.32 2.31 -5.59
CA VAL A 319 -7.26 1.25 -6.00
C VAL A 319 -7.10 0.85 -7.45
N ALA A 320 -7.23 -0.46 -7.70
CA ALA A 320 -7.18 -1.05 -9.04
C ALA A 320 -8.56 -1.10 -9.72
N GLU A 321 -9.34 -0.01 -9.61
CA GLU A 321 -10.71 0.04 -10.12
C GLU A 321 -10.96 1.28 -10.98
N SER A 322 -11.83 1.10 -11.95
CA SER A 322 -12.28 2.13 -12.88
C SER A 322 -13.71 2.58 -12.56
N PRO A 323 -14.13 3.77 -13.03
CA PRO A 323 -15.51 4.22 -12.87
C PRO A 323 -16.53 3.25 -13.52
N ALA A 324 -16.14 2.63 -14.65
CA ALA A 324 -16.98 1.68 -15.37
C ALA A 324 -17.06 0.30 -14.70
N GLY A 325 -16.00 -0.14 -14.02
CA GLY A 325 -16.05 -1.36 -13.21
C GLY A 325 -16.90 -1.13 -11.96
N MET A 326 -16.72 0.00 -11.29
CA MET A 326 -17.49 0.36 -10.09
C MET A 326 -19.00 0.44 -10.35
N SER A 327 -19.45 0.78 -11.58
CA SER A 327 -20.89 0.80 -11.90
C SER A 327 -21.56 -0.58 -11.90
N HIS A 328 -20.79 -1.66 -11.88
CA HIS A 328 -21.29 -3.04 -11.76
C HIS A 328 -21.33 -3.52 -10.30
N VAL A 329 -20.78 -2.73 -9.37
CA VAL A 329 -20.66 -3.09 -7.96
C VAL A 329 -21.97 -2.72 -7.22
N PRO A 330 -22.53 -3.60 -6.36
CA PRO A 330 -23.75 -3.32 -5.61
C PRO A 330 -23.63 -2.06 -4.74
N ALA A 331 -24.74 -1.33 -4.60
CA ALA A 331 -24.78 -0.05 -3.90
C ALA A 331 -24.31 -0.15 -2.44
N GLU A 332 -24.54 -1.27 -1.77
CA GLU A 332 -24.12 -1.57 -0.41
C GLU A 332 -22.60 -1.69 -0.28
N VAL A 333 -21.94 -2.26 -1.29
CA VAL A 333 -20.48 -2.38 -1.35
C VAL A 333 -19.87 -1.03 -1.70
N VAL A 334 -20.46 -0.29 -2.63
CA VAL A 334 -20.08 1.10 -2.93
C VAL A 334 -20.19 1.97 -1.66
N ALA A 335 -21.30 1.85 -0.92
CA ALA A 335 -21.49 2.57 0.33
C ALA A 335 -20.44 2.19 1.39
N PHE A 336 -20.08 0.91 1.50
CA PHE A 336 -18.97 0.48 2.36
C PHE A 336 -17.66 1.19 1.99
N LEU A 337 -17.27 1.20 0.71
CA LEU A 337 -16.02 1.78 0.24
C LEU A 337 -15.95 3.31 0.41
N ARG A 338 -17.10 4.00 0.34
CA ARG A 338 -17.19 5.45 0.61
C ARG A 338 -16.94 5.81 2.07
N HIS A 339 -17.16 4.86 2.98
CA HIS A 339 -17.02 5.02 4.42
C HIS A 339 -15.89 4.17 5.02
N LEU A 340 -15.11 3.50 4.18
CA LEU A 340 -13.97 2.70 4.63
C LEU A 340 -12.98 3.63 5.36
N PRO A 341 -12.60 3.30 6.61
CA PRO A 341 -11.65 4.12 7.35
C PRO A 341 -10.25 3.99 6.74
N VAL A 342 -9.49 5.06 6.85
CA VAL A 342 -8.14 5.18 6.29
C VAL A 342 -7.06 5.12 7.36
N GLN A 343 -7.46 4.86 8.60
CA GLN A 343 -6.63 4.74 9.79
C GLN A 343 -7.26 3.70 10.71
N TRP A 344 -6.42 2.99 11.45
CA TRP A 344 -6.81 1.87 12.29
C TRP A 344 -6.22 2.06 13.67
N ASP A 345 -7.05 1.91 14.71
CA ASP A 345 -6.65 2.04 16.10
C ASP A 345 -6.03 0.74 16.64
N GLU A 346 -6.45 -0.40 16.08
CA GLU A 346 -6.17 -1.72 16.63
C GLU A 346 -6.27 -2.79 15.54
N VAL A 347 -5.45 -3.85 15.65
CA VAL A 347 -5.51 -5.05 14.82
C VAL A 347 -5.56 -6.29 15.70
N LYS A 348 -6.36 -7.29 15.29
CA LYS A 348 -6.45 -8.60 15.92
C LYS A 348 -6.33 -9.69 14.87
N PHE A 349 -5.36 -10.58 15.03
CA PHE A 349 -5.34 -11.83 14.29
C PHE A 349 -6.42 -12.76 14.83
N ILE A 350 -7.22 -13.36 13.94
CA ILE A 350 -8.29 -14.30 14.31
C ILE A 350 -7.86 -15.72 13.93
N ASP A 351 -7.56 -15.95 12.66
CA ASP A 351 -7.17 -17.25 12.13
C ASP A 351 -6.38 -17.09 10.83
N GLY A 352 -5.64 -18.12 10.42
CA GLY A 352 -4.92 -18.12 9.15
C GLY A 352 -3.61 -18.89 9.17
N TYR A 353 -3.07 -19.07 7.98
CA TYR A 353 -1.77 -19.70 7.76
C TYR A 353 -1.10 -19.04 6.53
N PRO A 354 0.19 -18.67 6.61
CA PRO A 354 0.86 -17.92 5.54
C PRO A 354 0.74 -18.61 4.17
N GLY A 355 0.22 -17.87 3.19
CA GLY A 355 -0.01 -18.35 1.82
C GLY A 355 -1.24 -19.24 1.63
N LYS A 356 -2.02 -19.50 2.68
CA LYS A 356 -3.23 -20.33 2.60
C LYS A 356 -4.49 -19.58 2.97
N SER A 357 -4.46 -18.82 4.06
CA SER A 357 -5.58 -17.99 4.47
C SER A 357 -5.16 -16.96 5.50
N VAL A 358 -5.94 -15.91 5.62
CA VAL A 358 -5.82 -14.94 6.70
C VAL A 358 -7.20 -14.43 7.06
N VAL A 359 -7.47 -14.33 8.35
CA VAL A 359 -8.61 -13.64 8.93
C VAL A 359 -8.10 -12.74 10.05
N LEU A 360 -8.34 -11.45 9.91
CA LEU A 360 -7.99 -10.46 10.91
C LEU A 360 -9.12 -9.45 11.08
N ALA A 361 -9.12 -8.76 12.21
CA ALA A 361 -10.01 -7.65 12.48
C ALA A 361 -9.21 -6.38 12.71
N ARG A 362 -9.71 -5.26 12.19
CA ARG A 362 -9.20 -3.92 12.51
C ARG A 362 -10.29 -3.05 13.10
N ARG A 363 -9.94 -2.20 14.05
CA ARG A 363 -10.86 -1.24 14.65
C ARG A 363 -10.55 0.17 14.14
N ALA A 364 -11.60 0.93 13.85
CA ALA A 364 -11.53 2.36 13.64
C ALA A 364 -12.67 3.02 14.42
N GLY A 365 -12.33 3.79 15.45
CA GLY A 365 -13.30 4.33 16.39
C GLY A 365 -14.12 3.22 17.04
N GLY A 366 -15.46 3.31 16.89
CA GLY A 366 -16.42 2.32 17.39
C GLY A 366 -16.79 1.21 16.41
N THR A 367 -16.05 1.02 15.31
CA THR A 367 -16.40 0.02 14.30
C THR A 367 -15.26 -0.98 14.10
N TRP A 368 -15.60 -2.26 14.10
CA TRP A 368 -14.69 -3.35 13.74
C TRP A 368 -14.94 -3.81 12.31
N TYR A 369 -13.85 -4.06 11.60
CA TYR A 369 -13.81 -4.55 10.22
C TYR A 369 -13.04 -5.86 10.25
N ILE A 370 -13.76 -6.97 10.14
CA ILE A 370 -13.21 -8.32 10.11
C ILE A 370 -13.15 -8.75 8.65
N ALA A 371 -11.99 -9.16 8.17
CA ALA A 371 -11.81 -9.53 6.77
C ALA A 371 -11.06 -10.85 6.66
N GLY A 372 -11.46 -11.66 5.68
CA GLY A 372 -10.87 -12.95 5.40
C GLY A 372 -10.54 -13.13 3.93
N MET A 373 -9.39 -13.76 3.67
CA MET A 373 -8.96 -14.19 2.33
C MET A 373 -8.60 -15.67 2.36
N ASN A 374 -9.05 -16.41 1.35
CA ASN A 374 -8.65 -17.78 1.08
C ASN A 374 -7.66 -17.82 -0.09
N GLY A 375 -6.45 -18.30 0.16
CA GLY A 375 -5.37 -18.42 -0.82
C GLY A 375 -5.26 -19.80 -1.46
N GLU A 376 -6.16 -20.73 -1.13
CA GLU A 376 -6.14 -22.11 -1.64
C GLU A 376 -7.28 -22.36 -2.64
N PRO A 377 -7.12 -23.34 -3.56
CA PRO A 377 -8.12 -23.72 -4.56
C PRO A 377 -9.26 -24.59 -3.99
N VAL A 378 -9.46 -24.55 -2.67
CA VAL A 378 -10.51 -25.29 -1.95
C VAL A 378 -11.21 -24.36 -0.97
N ALA A 379 -12.52 -24.55 -0.74
CA ALA A 379 -13.28 -23.71 0.18
C ALA A 379 -12.75 -23.80 1.62
N LYS A 380 -12.87 -22.70 2.37
CA LYS A 380 -12.48 -22.63 3.78
C LYS A 380 -13.60 -22.07 4.62
N THR A 381 -13.90 -22.74 5.73
CA THR A 381 -14.89 -22.29 6.70
C THR A 381 -14.20 -21.77 7.95
N VAL A 382 -14.65 -20.62 8.43
CA VAL A 382 -14.18 -20.00 9.68
C VAL A 382 -15.37 -19.71 10.59
N ASN A 383 -15.17 -19.91 11.88
CA ASN A 383 -16.16 -19.62 12.90
C ASN A 383 -15.73 -18.36 13.66
N LEU A 384 -16.59 -17.33 13.63
CA LEU A 384 -16.33 -16.03 14.23
C LEU A 384 -17.24 -15.85 15.43
N ASP A 385 -16.66 -15.65 16.62
CA ASP A 385 -17.40 -15.21 17.80
C ASP A 385 -17.52 -13.69 17.77
N LEU A 386 -18.69 -13.17 17.39
CA LEU A 386 -18.92 -11.74 17.25
C LEU A 386 -19.14 -11.03 18.58
N SER A 387 -19.44 -11.77 19.66
CA SER A 387 -19.61 -11.22 21.00
C SER A 387 -18.34 -10.51 21.50
N LEU A 388 -17.17 -10.95 21.02
CA LEU A 388 -15.85 -10.36 21.30
C LEU A 388 -15.70 -8.92 20.80
N PHE A 389 -16.50 -8.51 19.81
CA PHE A 389 -16.46 -7.17 19.21
C PHE A 389 -17.51 -6.22 19.79
N LYS A 390 -18.44 -6.73 20.61
CA LYS A 390 -19.45 -5.95 21.36
C LYS A 390 -20.28 -5.01 20.49
N GLY A 391 -20.66 -5.47 19.29
CA GLY A 391 -21.45 -4.70 18.34
C GLY A 391 -22.95 -4.80 18.58
N SER A 392 -23.69 -3.84 18.05
CA SER A 392 -25.17 -3.86 17.97
C SER A 392 -25.68 -4.23 16.58
N LYS A 393 -24.86 -4.07 15.54
CA LYS A 393 -25.20 -4.35 14.15
C LYS A 393 -24.00 -4.98 13.45
N ALA A 394 -24.24 -5.98 12.60
CA ALA A 394 -23.20 -6.63 11.84
C ALA A 394 -23.64 -6.86 10.38
N THR A 395 -22.84 -6.39 9.42
CA THR A 395 -23.07 -6.55 7.98
C THR A 395 -21.97 -7.40 7.37
N LEU A 396 -22.35 -8.52 6.77
CA LEU A 396 -21.45 -9.48 6.14
C LEU A 396 -21.51 -9.35 4.61
N TYR A 397 -20.35 -9.17 4.00
CA TYR A 397 -20.12 -9.12 2.55
C TYR A 397 -19.34 -10.37 2.15
N THR A 398 -19.93 -11.24 1.34
CA THR A 398 -19.32 -12.50 0.88
C THR A 398 -19.42 -12.66 -0.64
N ASP A 399 -18.77 -13.69 -1.16
CA ASP A 399 -18.95 -14.17 -2.53
C ASP A 399 -20.44 -14.36 -2.87
N GLY A 400 -20.88 -13.83 -4.01
CA GLY A 400 -22.21 -14.05 -4.59
C GLY A 400 -22.29 -15.34 -5.42
N ASP A 401 -23.21 -15.40 -6.37
CA ASP A 401 -23.38 -16.59 -7.23
C ASP A 401 -22.16 -16.81 -8.15
N THR A 402 -21.57 -15.72 -8.64
CA THR A 402 -20.34 -15.70 -9.44
C THR A 402 -19.20 -15.02 -8.69
N ASP A 403 -17.96 -15.24 -9.14
CA ASP A 403 -16.77 -14.63 -8.52
C ASP A 403 -16.73 -13.10 -8.66
N LEU A 404 -17.57 -12.50 -9.51
CA LEU A 404 -17.65 -11.05 -9.71
C LEU A 404 -18.83 -10.40 -9.00
N THR A 405 -19.58 -11.16 -8.21
CA THR A 405 -20.81 -10.71 -7.54
C THR A 405 -20.68 -10.86 -6.03
N PHE A 406 -21.48 -10.10 -5.30
CA PHE A 406 -21.53 -10.13 -3.85
C PHE A 406 -22.86 -10.64 -3.34
N ARG A 407 -22.81 -11.23 -2.16
CA ARG A 407 -23.96 -11.38 -1.27
C ARG A 407 -23.73 -10.50 -0.03
N VAL A 408 -24.76 -9.78 0.40
CA VAL A 408 -24.71 -8.89 1.56
C VAL A 408 -25.82 -9.27 2.53
N ASP A 409 -25.45 -9.72 3.73
CA ASP A 409 -26.39 -10.16 4.76
C ASP A 409 -26.21 -9.34 6.05
N GLN A 410 -27.30 -9.16 6.80
CA GLN A 410 -27.22 -8.74 8.21
C GLN A 410 -27.09 -9.99 9.09
N VAL A 411 -26.14 -9.99 10.02
CA VAL A 411 -25.90 -11.12 10.94
C VAL A 411 -26.01 -10.69 12.41
N THR A 412 -26.20 -11.66 13.30
CA THR A 412 -26.35 -11.39 14.74
C THR A 412 -25.03 -10.97 15.36
N ALA A 413 -24.90 -9.70 15.73
CA ALA A 413 -23.66 -9.12 16.27
C ALA A 413 -23.23 -9.66 17.66
N ALA A 414 -24.13 -10.35 18.38
CA ALA A 414 -23.88 -10.89 19.72
C ALA A 414 -23.67 -12.42 19.75
N GLY A 415 -23.58 -13.08 18.59
CA GLY A 415 -23.48 -14.53 18.49
C GLY A 415 -22.27 -15.01 17.71
N SER A 416 -22.24 -16.31 17.44
CA SER A 416 -21.28 -16.92 16.52
C SER A 416 -21.82 -16.85 15.09
N THR A 417 -20.96 -16.53 14.13
CA THR A 417 -21.25 -16.57 12.71
C THR A 417 -20.24 -17.47 12.02
N THR A 418 -20.73 -18.42 11.22
CA THR A 418 -19.89 -19.26 10.36
C THR A 418 -19.83 -18.64 8.98
N VAL A 419 -18.62 -18.44 8.45
CA VAL A 419 -18.40 -17.89 7.10
C VAL A 419 -17.62 -18.91 6.29
N THR A 420 -18.11 -19.25 5.10
CA THR A 420 -17.39 -20.09 4.15
C THR A 420 -16.90 -19.23 2.99
N MET A 421 -15.57 -19.12 2.85
CA MET A 421 -14.91 -18.50 1.70
C MET A 421 -14.81 -19.54 0.59
N LYS A 422 -15.18 -19.15 -0.64
CA LYS A 422 -14.94 -19.99 -1.83
C LYS A 422 -13.43 -20.20 -2.05
N PRO A 423 -13.02 -21.17 -2.89
CA PRO A 423 -11.66 -21.19 -3.45
C PRO A 423 -11.27 -19.79 -3.94
N GLU A 424 -10.11 -19.29 -3.52
CA GLU A 424 -9.62 -17.96 -3.94
C GLU A 424 -10.60 -16.79 -3.65
N GLY A 425 -11.53 -17.03 -2.71
CA GLY A 425 -12.58 -16.12 -2.29
C GLY A 425 -12.30 -15.45 -0.93
N GLY A 426 -13.24 -14.64 -0.46
CA GLY A 426 -13.06 -13.88 0.77
C GLY A 426 -14.34 -13.31 1.35
N PHE A 427 -14.19 -12.52 2.40
CA PHE A 427 -15.30 -11.80 3.00
C PHE A 427 -14.83 -10.54 3.73
N VAL A 428 -15.77 -9.61 3.93
CA VAL A 428 -15.65 -8.52 4.90
C VAL A 428 -16.88 -8.52 5.79
N LEU A 429 -16.69 -8.32 7.08
CA LEU A 429 -17.74 -8.24 8.09
C LEU A 429 -17.53 -6.97 8.92
N VAL A 430 -18.51 -6.09 8.90
CA VAL A 430 -18.48 -4.83 9.64
C VAL A 430 -19.35 -4.96 10.88
N VAL A 431 -18.77 -4.74 12.05
CA VAL A 431 -19.46 -4.79 13.35
C VAL A 431 -19.43 -3.41 13.98
N GLU A 432 -20.59 -2.76 14.01
CA GLU A 432 -20.77 -1.41 14.56
C GLU A 432 -21.07 -1.51 16.06
N GLN A 433 -20.19 -0.96 16.90
CA GLN A 433 -20.50 -0.70 18.31
C GLN A 433 -21.43 0.51 18.33
N GLY A 434 -22.61 0.37 18.94
CA GLY A 434 -23.54 1.50 19.12
C GLY A 434 -22.84 2.71 19.77
N PRO A 435 -23.46 3.91 19.77
CA PRO A 435 -22.80 5.14 20.17
C PRO A 435 -22.05 4.97 21.49
N ILE A 436 -20.71 5.05 21.42
CA ILE A 436 -19.83 5.01 22.58
C ILE A 436 -20.19 6.25 23.39
N ARG A 437 -20.90 6.07 24.51
CA ARG A 437 -21.12 7.17 25.45
C ARG A 437 -19.73 7.66 25.87
N PRO A 438 -19.42 8.96 25.71
CA PRO A 438 -18.16 9.48 26.21
C PRO A 438 -18.09 9.20 27.71
N VAL A 439 -16.98 8.59 28.13
CA VAL A 439 -16.65 8.43 29.54
C VAL A 439 -16.54 9.84 30.11
N LYS A 440 -17.35 10.14 31.13
CA LYS A 440 -17.41 11.43 31.81
C LYS A 440 -16.12 11.73 32.58
#